data_AF-A0A2V8DRJ0-F1
#
_entry.id   AF-A0A2V8DRJ0-F1
#
_cell.length_a   1.000
_cell.length_b   1.000
_cell.length_c   1.000
_cell.angle_alpha   90.00
_cell.angle_beta   90.00
_cell.angle_gamma   90.00
#
_symmetry.space_group_name_H-M   'P 1'
#
loop_
_entity.id
_entity.type
_entity.pdbx_description
1 polymer ?
#
loop_
_entity_poly.entity_id
_entity_poly.type
_entity_poly.pdbx_seq_one_letter_code
_entity_poly.pdbx_strand_id
1 'polypeptide(L)'
;MGRSLPFWECFFPRLQKRFPAQLDGVTPRQFYRAVNKVEPSLIRVEADEATYNLHVMLRVELEIALLGGEITVADLPEAWNGRMKSYVGVVPDGDAKGVLQDIHWAIGLFGYFATYTIGNVISVQLWDACHGVEPSLDDQIRRGEFSTL
;
A
#
# COMPACT_ATOMS: atom_id res chain seq x y z
N MET A 1 -3.39 10.23 -6.41
CA MET A 1 -3.09 10.73 -7.78
C MET A 1 -2.67 9.64 -8.77
N GLY A 2 -1.47 9.03 -8.68
CA GLY A 2 -0.94 8.14 -9.73
C GLY A 2 -1.72 6.86 -10.03
N ARG A 3 -2.67 6.47 -9.18
CA ARG A 3 -3.60 5.34 -9.38
C ARG A 3 -5.03 5.78 -9.74
N SER A 4 -5.30 7.08 -9.89
CA SER A 4 -6.65 7.57 -10.20
C SER A 4 -7.01 7.39 -11.68
N LEU A 5 -8.31 7.35 -11.98
CA LEU A 5 -8.78 7.29 -13.36
C LEU A 5 -8.39 8.54 -14.18
N PRO A 6 -8.55 9.79 -13.68
CA PRO A 6 -8.11 10.98 -14.42
C PRO A 6 -6.64 10.94 -14.83
N PHE A 7 -5.77 10.41 -13.96
CA PHE A 7 -4.35 10.27 -14.26
C PHE A 7 -4.13 9.32 -15.45
N TRP A 8 -4.78 8.15 -15.44
CA TRP A 8 -4.63 7.18 -16.53
C TRP A 8 -5.36 7.60 -17.82
N GLU A 9 -6.42 8.40 -17.77
CA GLU A 9 -7.00 9.02 -18.96
C GLU A 9 -5.99 9.93 -19.69
N CYS A 10 -5.15 10.66 -18.94
CA CYS A 10 -4.10 11.49 -19.51
C CYS A 10 -2.88 10.69 -20.02
N PHE A 11 -2.36 9.77 -19.19
CA PHE A 11 -1.04 9.17 -19.43
C PHE A 11 -1.09 7.81 -20.14
N PHE A 12 -2.20 7.07 -20.06
CA PHE A 12 -2.29 5.76 -20.70
C PHE A 12 -2.03 5.79 -22.22
N PRO A 13 -2.50 6.79 -23.00
CA PRO A 13 -2.17 6.87 -24.43
C PRO A 13 -0.66 6.98 -24.70
N ARG A 14 0.10 7.64 -23.80
CA ARG A 14 1.57 7.72 -23.91
C ARG A 14 2.23 6.40 -23.55
N LEU A 15 1.73 5.73 -22.51
CA LEU A 15 2.18 4.40 -22.10
C LEU A 15 1.97 3.37 -23.23
N GLN A 16 0.78 3.35 -23.83
CA GLN A 16 0.42 2.45 -24.92
C GLN A 16 1.33 2.65 -26.15
N LYS A 17 1.67 3.90 -26.51
CA LYS A 17 2.65 4.19 -27.58
C LYS A 17 4.03 3.59 -27.30
N ARG A 18 4.44 3.51 -26.04
CA ARG A 18 5.75 2.95 -25.65
C ARG A 18 5.74 1.42 -25.61
N PHE A 19 4.59 0.82 -25.31
CA PHE A 19 4.39 -0.62 -25.13
C PHE A 19 3.24 -1.14 -26.02
N PRO A 20 3.29 -0.94 -27.35
CA PRO A 20 2.14 -1.18 -28.21
C PRO A 20 1.74 -2.66 -28.26
N ALA A 21 2.70 -3.58 -28.29
CA ALA A 21 2.40 -5.01 -28.32
C ALA A 21 1.80 -5.55 -27.00
N GLN A 22 2.15 -4.96 -25.85
CA GLN A 22 1.66 -5.40 -24.54
C GLN A 22 0.31 -4.78 -24.17
N LEU A 23 -0.01 -3.60 -24.74
CA LEU A 23 -1.19 -2.81 -24.38
C LEU A 23 -2.17 -2.67 -25.55
N ASP A 24 -2.01 -3.47 -26.61
CA ASP A 24 -2.97 -3.50 -27.71
C ASP A 24 -4.37 -3.91 -27.22
N GLY A 25 -5.39 -3.21 -27.69
CA GLY A 25 -6.79 -3.41 -27.25
C GLY A 25 -7.10 -3.08 -25.78
N VAL A 26 -6.12 -2.67 -24.96
CA VAL A 26 -6.35 -2.27 -23.56
C VAL A 26 -6.83 -0.82 -23.49
N THR A 27 -7.87 -0.56 -22.72
CA THR A 27 -8.40 0.79 -22.47
C THR A 27 -7.82 1.41 -21.19
N PRO A 28 -7.79 2.75 -21.07
CA PRO A 28 -7.38 3.42 -19.83
C PRO A 28 -8.14 2.93 -18.60
N ARG A 29 -9.44 2.63 -18.74
CA ARG A 29 -10.28 2.15 -17.64
C ARG A 29 -9.95 0.72 -17.22
N GLN A 30 -9.64 -0.17 -18.18
CA GLN A 30 -9.17 -1.52 -17.85
C GLN A 30 -7.82 -1.47 -17.14
N PHE A 31 -6.90 -0.62 -17.62
CA PHE A 31 -5.60 -0.44 -16.99
C PHE A 31 -5.72 0.13 -15.58
N TYR A 32 -6.54 1.17 -15.39
CA TYR A 32 -6.87 1.73 -14.08
C TYR A 32 -7.38 0.65 -13.11
N ARG A 33 -8.28 -0.23 -13.54
CA ARG A 33 -8.75 -1.34 -12.70
C ARG A 33 -7.63 -2.32 -12.35
N ALA A 34 -6.76 -2.64 -13.31
CA ALA A 34 -5.65 -3.57 -13.09
C ALA A 34 -4.63 -3.04 -12.07
N VAL A 35 -4.29 -1.75 -12.11
CA VAL A 35 -3.36 -1.14 -11.14
C VAL A 35 -3.98 -0.86 -9.77
N ASN A 36 -5.31 -1.04 -9.64
CA ASN A 36 -6.05 -0.95 -8.37
C ASN A 36 -6.59 -2.32 -7.94
N LYS A 37 -5.99 -3.42 -8.42
CA LYS A 37 -6.34 -4.76 -7.96
C LYS A 37 -6.07 -4.87 -6.45
N VAL A 38 -7.02 -5.46 -5.74
CA VAL A 38 -6.93 -5.77 -4.30
C VAL A 38 -6.87 -7.27 -4.14
N GLU A 39 -5.89 -7.76 -3.38
CA GLU A 39 -5.80 -9.16 -3.02
C GLU A 39 -4.99 -9.37 -1.73
N PRO A 40 -5.42 -10.28 -0.84
CA PRO A 40 -4.59 -10.74 0.25
C PRO A 40 -3.22 -11.23 -0.25
N SER A 41 -2.14 -10.71 0.33
CA SER A 41 -0.77 -11.06 -0.05
C SER A 41 0.13 -11.17 1.18
N LEU A 42 1.32 -11.77 1.02
CA LEU A 42 2.24 -12.01 2.14
C LEU A 42 3.16 -10.81 2.42
N ILE A 43 3.58 -10.11 1.37
CA ILE A 43 4.69 -9.16 1.41
C ILE A 43 4.17 -7.74 1.51
N ARG A 44 4.47 -7.07 2.63
CA ARG A 44 3.96 -5.72 2.91
C ARG A 44 4.27 -4.71 1.81
N VAL A 45 5.48 -4.72 1.26
CA VAL A 45 5.89 -3.74 0.24
C VAL A 45 5.23 -3.95 -1.12
N GLU A 46 4.57 -5.09 -1.31
CA GLU A 46 3.84 -5.46 -2.53
C GLU A 46 2.32 -5.39 -2.34
N ALA A 47 1.85 -5.15 -1.10
CA ALA A 47 0.43 -5.12 -0.76
C ALA A 47 -0.30 -3.93 -1.41
N ASP A 48 -1.59 -4.13 -1.69
CA ASP A 48 -2.47 -3.12 -2.29
C ASP A 48 -2.94 -2.07 -1.26
N GLU A 49 -3.56 -0.98 -1.75
CA GLU A 49 -3.99 0.15 -0.91
C GLU A 49 -5.01 -0.22 0.18
N ALA A 50 -5.80 -1.28 -0.01
CA ALA A 50 -6.81 -1.72 0.95
C ALA A 50 -6.22 -2.65 2.02
N THR A 51 -5.24 -3.49 1.66
CA THR A 51 -4.68 -4.49 2.58
C THR A 51 -3.40 -4.02 3.27
N TYR A 52 -2.66 -3.06 2.71
CA TYR A 52 -1.36 -2.59 3.23
C TYR A 52 -1.38 -2.20 4.71
N ASN A 53 -2.41 -1.48 5.15
CA ASN A 53 -2.49 -1.01 6.55
C ASN A 53 -2.69 -2.16 7.55
N LEU A 54 -3.22 -3.32 7.12
CA LEU A 54 -3.31 -4.52 7.96
C LEU A 54 -1.92 -5.10 8.26
N HIS A 55 -1.01 -5.05 7.27
CA HIS A 55 0.39 -5.43 7.46
C HIS A 55 1.11 -4.52 8.46
N VAL A 56 0.79 -3.23 8.48
CA VAL A 56 1.33 -2.31 9.48
C VAL A 56 0.75 -2.61 10.86
N MET A 57 -0.57 -2.80 10.96
CA MET A 57 -1.25 -3.05 12.23
C MET A 57 -0.68 -4.26 12.97
N LEU A 58 -0.46 -5.40 12.29
CA LEU A 58 0.11 -6.58 12.93
C LEU A 58 1.51 -6.34 13.50
N ARG A 59 2.34 -5.52 12.83
CA ARG A 59 3.70 -5.21 13.28
C ARG A 59 3.65 -4.31 14.51
N VAL A 60 2.80 -3.29 14.51
CA VAL A 60 2.61 -2.41 15.67
C VAL A 60 2.13 -3.20 16.89
N GLU A 61 1.17 -4.12 16.73
CA GLU A 61 0.72 -4.96 17.84
C GLU A 61 1.79 -5.92 18.34
N LEU A 62 2.60 -6.50 17.45
CA LEU A 62 3.72 -7.35 17.84
C LEU A 62 4.81 -6.55 18.57
N GLU A 63 5.09 -5.32 18.14
CA GLU A 63 6.01 -4.42 18.84
C GLU A 63 5.50 -4.09 20.25
N ILE A 64 4.20 -3.77 20.40
CA ILE A 64 3.58 -3.51 21.71
C ILE A 64 3.70 -4.75 22.60
N ALA A 65 3.35 -5.93 22.10
CA ALA A 65 3.40 -7.17 22.86
C ALA A 65 4.84 -7.55 23.28
N LEU A 66 5.83 -7.38 22.39
CA LEU A 66 7.24 -7.61 22.69
C LEU A 66 7.74 -6.63 23.78
N LEU A 67 7.49 -5.33 23.61
CA LEU A 67 7.96 -4.30 24.53
C LEU A 67 7.24 -4.37 25.88
N GLY A 68 5.98 -4.80 25.89
CA GLY A 68 5.18 -5.06 27.08
C GLY A 68 5.54 -6.35 27.81
N GLY A 69 6.37 -7.21 27.21
CA GLY A 69 6.75 -8.51 27.78
C GLY A 69 5.65 -9.57 27.73
N GLU A 70 4.61 -9.37 26.91
CA GLU A 70 3.52 -10.32 26.69
C GLU A 70 3.96 -11.52 25.83
N ILE A 71 4.92 -11.29 24.93
CA ILE A 71 5.55 -12.32 24.10
C ILE A 71 7.07 -12.17 24.12
N THR A 72 7.77 -13.28 23.90
CA THR A 72 9.22 -13.29 23.68
C THR A 72 9.57 -13.28 22.20
N VAL A 73 10.85 -13.06 21.87
CA VAL A 73 11.36 -13.15 20.50
C VAL A 73 11.12 -14.54 19.90
N ALA A 74 11.17 -15.61 20.71
CA ALA A 74 10.95 -16.97 20.24
C ALA A 74 9.50 -17.24 19.81
N ASP A 75 8.54 -16.46 20.34
CA ASP A 75 7.11 -16.60 20.05
C ASP A 75 6.70 -15.87 18.74
N LEU A 76 7.59 -15.02 18.21
CA LEU A 76 7.29 -14.16 17.06
C LEU A 76 6.82 -14.90 15.80
N PRO A 77 7.42 -16.04 15.37
CA PRO A 77 6.96 -16.76 14.20
C PRO A 77 5.50 -17.20 14.29
N GLU A 78 5.08 -17.75 15.43
CA GLU A 78 3.70 -18.19 15.65
C GLU A 78 2.74 -17.00 15.77
N ALA A 79 3.11 -15.99 16.57
CA ALA A 79 2.31 -14.79 16.77
C ALA A 79 2.10 -14.00 15.47
N TRP A 80 3.11 -13.98 14.58
CA TRP A 80 3.04 -13.42 13.24
C TRP A 80 2.04 -14.18 12.37
N ASN A 81 2.18 -15.51 12.29
CA ASN A 81 1.34 -16.36 11.45
C ASN A 81 -0.12 -16.29 11.87
N GLY A 82 -0.39 -16.25 13.18
CA GLY A 82 -1.74 -16.07 13.72
C GLY A 82 -2.38 -14.74 13.28
N ARG A 83 -1.63 -13.63 13.38
CA ARG A 83 -2.13 -12.30 12.97
C ARG A 83 -2.26 -12.16 11.45
N MET A 84 -1.31 -12.68 10.66
CA MET A 84 -1.43 -12.72 9.19
C MET A 84 -2.69 -13.46 8.75
N LYS A 85 -3.00 -14.60 9.38
CA LYS A 85 -4.23 -15.35 9.10
C LYS A 85 -5.47 -14.58 9.51
N SER A 86 -5.47 -13.96 10.69
CA SER A 86 -6.62 -13.25 11.25
C SER A 86 -6.95 -11.97 10.46
N TYR A 87 -5.94 -11.18 10.12
CA TYR A 87 -6.13 -9.85 9.53
C TYR A 87 -6.11 -9.92 7.99
N VAL A 88 -5.15 -10.61 7.40
CA VAL A 88 -4.95 -10.63 5.95
C VAL A 88 -5.59 -11.87 5.31
N GLY A 89 -5.70 -12.98 6.04
CA GLY A 89 -6.30 -14.23 5.53
C GLY A 89 -5.30 -15.19 4.90
N VAL A 90 -3.99 -14.92 5.02
CA VAL A 90 -2.90 -15.74 4.43
C VAL A 90 -1.88 -16.13 5.50
N VAL A 91 -1.15 -17.22 5.27
CA VAL A 91 -0.08 -17.70 6.16
C VAL A 91 1.17 -17.94 5.33
N PRO A 92 2.34 -17.41 5.73
CA PRO A 92 3.59 -17.61 4.99
C PRO A 92 4.07 -19.07 5.11
N ASP A 93 4.74 -19.55 4.06
CA ASP A 93 5.35 -20.89 3.96
C ASP A 93 6.77 -20.93 4.56
N GLY A 94 7.02 -20.14 5.60
CA GLY A 94 8.30 -20.04 6.29
C GLY A 94 8.65 -18.61 6.70
N ASP A 95 9.61 -18.47 7.60
CA ASP A 95 9.91 -17.19 8.27
C ASP A 95 10.47 -16.13 7.32
N ALA A 96 11.14 -16.53 6.23
CA ALA A 96 11.67 -15.62 5.22
C ALA A 96 10.58 -14.75 4.57
N LYS A 97 9.39 -15.31 4.32
CA LYS A 97 8.19 -14.55 3.86
C LYS A 97 7.28 -14.16 5.02
N GLY A 98 7.57 -14.65 6.22
CA GLY A 98 6.88 -14.33 7.46
C GLY A 98 7.60 -13.23 8.22
N VAL A 99 7.94 -13.52 9.46
CA VAL A 99 8.46 -12.53 10.41
C VAL A 99 9.81 -11.91 10.03
N LEU A 100 10.57 -12.53 9.12
CA LEU A 100 11.86 -12.02 8.63
C LEU A 100 11.74 -11.20 7.32
N GLN A 101 10.52 -10.94 6.83
CA GLN A 101 10.34 -10.27 5.52
C GLN A 101 10.79 -8.80 5.50
N ASP A 102 10.89 -8.16 6.68
CA ASP A 102 11.24 -6.75 6.82
C ASP A 102 12.51 -6.58 7.66
N ILE A 103 13.36 -5.63 7.26
CA ILE A 103 14.65 -5.37 7.92
C ILE A 103 14.53 -4.57 9.22
N HIS A 104 13.40 -3.88 9.44
CA HIS A 104 13.23 -2.84 10.46
C HIS A 104 13.66 -3.26 11.86
N TRP A 105 13.19 -4.42 12.35
CA TRP A 105 13.55 -4.91 13.68
C TRP A 105 15.04 -5.29 13.79
N ALA A 106 15.64 -5.81 12.71
CA ALA A 106 17.06 -6.15 12.68
C ALA A 106 17.97 -4.91 12.78
N ILE A 107 17.50 -3.75 12.32
CA ILE A 107 18.22 -2.47 12.42
C ILE A 107 17.69 -1.57 13.55
N GLY A 108 16.91 -2.13 14.47
CA GLY A 108 16.46 -1.44 15.69
C GLY A 108 15.33 -0.41 15.51
N LEU A 109 14.63 -0.41 14.37
CA LEU A 109 13.53 0.52 14.09
C LEU A 109 12.19 0.05 14.69
N PHE A 110 12.08 0.08 16.01
CA PHE A 110 10.81 -0.15 16.73
C PHE A 110 9.96 1.11 16.81
N GLY A 111 8.62 0.98 16.72
CA GLY A 111 7.68 2.10 16.65
C GLY A 111 7.65 2.78 15.28
N TYR A 112 8.44 2.31 14.32
CA TYR A 112 8.58 2.93 13.01
C TYR A 112 7.39 2.60 12.09
N PHE A 113 6.86 1.37 12.14
CA PHE A 113 5.85 0.93 11.17
C PHE A 113 4.58 1.79 11.19
N ALA A 114 4.17 2.30 12.36
CA ALA A 114 3.00 3.16 12.49
C ALA A 114 3.06 4.40 11.58
N THR A 115 4.26 4.89 11.28
CA THR A 115 4.46 6.06 10.41
C THR A 115 3.96 5.84 8.98
N TYR A 116 3.97 4.60 8.46
CA TYR A 116 3.46 4.30 7.12
C TYR A 116 1.93 4.49 7.04
N THR A 117 1.18 3.95 8.00
CA THR A 117 -0.29 4.12 8.03
C THR A 117 -0.67 5.57 8.30
N ILE A 118 0.06 6.26 9.18
CA ILE A 118 -0.13 7.70 9.41
C ILE A 118 0.05 8.47 8.09
N GLY A 119 1.09 8.16 7.31
CA GLY A 119 1.31 8.74 5.99
C GLY A 119 0.13 8.50 5.03
N ASN A 120 -0.40 7.27 4.98
CA ASN A 120 -1.58 6.95 4.16
C ASN A 120 -2.80 7.78 4.57
N VAL A 121 -3.09 7.89 5.87
CA VAL A 121 -4.24 8.69 6.36
C VAL A 121 -4.04 10.18 6.08
N ILE A 122 -2.87 10.73 6.36
CA ILE A 122 -2.54 12.13 6.09
C ILE A 122 -2.65 12.43 4.59
N SER A 123 -2.25 11.51 3.73
CA SER A 123 -2.32 11.72 2.27
C SER A 123 -3.75 12.00 1.79
N VAL A 124 -4.75 11.31 2.36
CA VAL A 124 -6.16 11.51 2.03
C VAL A 124 -6.69 12.80 2.67
N GLN A 125 -6.30 13.11 3.91
CA GLN A 125 -6.69 14.37 4.55
C GLN A 125 -6.20 15.60 3.76
N LEU A 126 -4.96 15.56 3.29
CA LEU A 126 -4.40 16.63 2.44
C LEU A 126 -5.10 16.68 1.09
N TRP A 127 -5.37 15.52 0.49
CA TRP A 127 -6.09 15.43 -0.78
C TRP A 127 -7.50 16.04 -0.68
N ASP A 128 -8.26 15.70 0.36
CA ASP A 128 -9.60 16.24 0.59
C ASP A 128 -9.57 17.76 0.82
N ALA A 129 -8.56 18.26 1.55
CA ALA A 129 -8.38 19.69 1.74
C ALA A 129 -8.06 20.42 0.42
N CYS A 130 -7.19 19.84 -0.43
CA CYS A 130 -6.90 20.36 -1.77
C CYS A 130 -8.16 20.41 -2.64
N HIS A 131 -8.95 19.33 -2.67
CA HIS A 131 -10.23 19.26 -3.41
C HIS A 131 -11.26 20.28 -2.90
N GLY A 132 -11.24 20.59 -1.60
CA GLY A 132 -12.10 21.63 -1.02
C GLY A 132 -11.76 23.04 -1.49
N VAL A 133 -10.49 23.31 -1.81
CA VAL A 133 -10.01 24.62 -2.31
C VAL A 133 -10.06 24.70 -3.83
N GLU A 134 -9.73 23.62 -4.53
CA GLU A 134 -9.74 23.52 -5.99
C GLU A 134 -10.60 22.33 -6.44
N PRO A 135 -11.91 22.54 -6.67
CA PRO A 135 -12.81 21.47 -7.10
C PRO A 135 -12.50 20.92 -8.50
N SER A 136 -11.70 21.62 -9.32
CA SER A 136 -11.38 21.20 -10.69
C SER A 136 -10.11 20.33 -10.79
N LEU A 137 -9.51 19.92 -9.66
CA LEU A 137 -8.27 19.13 -9.64
C LEU A 137 -8.32 17.87 -10.50
N ASP A 138 -9.42 17.11 -10.48
CA ASP A 138 -9.53 15.90 -11.30
C ASP A 138 -9.52 16.22 -12.81
N ASP A 139 -10.14 17.34 -13.21
CA ASP A 139 -10.14 17.80 -14.60
C ASP A 139 -8.76 18.31 -15.03
N GLN A 140 -8.05 19.01 -14.13
CA GLN A 140 -6.66 19.42 -14.35
C GLN A 140 -5.75 18.20 -14.56
N ILE A 141 -5.88 17.18 -13.71
CA ILE A 141 -5.13 15.92 -13.85
C ILE A 141 -5.42 15.23 -15.17
N ARG A 142 -6.69 15.19 -15.62
CA ARG A 142 -7.06 14.61 -16.92
C ARG A 142 -6.39 15.33 -18.10
N ARG A 143 -6.10 16.62 -17.95
CA ARG A 143 -5.36 17.42 -18.95
C ARG A 143 -3.84 17.38 -18.75
N GLY A 144 -3.34 16.76 -17.67
CA GLY A 144 -1.92 16.72 -17.33
C GLY A 144 -1.40 18.03 -16.72
N GLU A 145 -2.28 18.81 -16.11
CA GLU A 145 -1.97 20.04 -15.40
C GLU A 145 -1.81 19.75 -13.90
N PHE A 146 -0.64 20.06 -13.33
CA PHE A 146 -0.31 19.76 -11.93
C PHE A 146 0.21 20.99 -11.16
N SER A 147 0.18 22.19 -11.74
CA SER A 147 0.76 23.39 -11.12
C SER A 147 0.00 23.89 -9.89
N THR A 148 -1.24 23.44 -9.72
CA THR A 148 -2.12 23.81 -8.59
C THR A 148 -1.92 22.90 -7.37
N LEU A 149 -1.12 21.84 -7.52
CA LEU A 149 -0.77 20.85 -6.50
C LEU A 149 0.58 21.18 -5.83
#